data_AF-A0A3M1XPD4-F1
#
_entry.id   AF-A0A3M1XPD4-F1
#
_cell.length_a   1.000
_cell.length_b   1.000
_cell.length_c   1.000
_cell.angle_alpha   90.00
_cell.angle_beta   90.00
_cell.angle_gamma   90.00
#
_symmetry.space_group_name_H-M   'P 1'
#
loop_
_entity.id
_entity.type
_entity.pdbx_description
1 polymer ?
#
loop_
_entity_poly.entity_id
_entity_poly.type
_entity_poly.pdbx_seq_one_letter_code
_entity_poly.pdbx_strand_id
1 'polypeptide(L)'
;GLQNIALLVSRFGNQPSKQALNGFLQAEFQVIEALKKFAAALGMSEQDLQKAPPVPRALTFSTYEAMLCLYGTDADLITAFYFDAQVWIKNAARVGKALVERYGFRPEDVQFFMMYANYQPSERDVLPHLAHALSRGESPQQVREAVHLLLSYELDFWDAMARAAGL
;
A
#
# COMPACT_ATOMS: atom_id res chain seq x y z
N GLY A 1 -1.06 -2.11 6.85
CA GLY A 1 -0.88 -3.43 6.23
C GLY A 1 -0.37 -4.50 7.18
N LEU A 2 0.44 -4.23 8.21
CA LEU A 2 1.22 -5.28 8.93
C LEU A 2 0.46 -6.58 9.26
N GLN A 3 -0.70 -6.47 9.91
CA GLN A 3 -1.53 -7.66 10.23
C GLN A 3 -2.09 -8.34 8.98
N ASN A 4 -2.54 -7.56 7.99
CA ASN A 4 -3.06 -8.05 6.72
C ASN A 4 -1.98 -8.83 5.95
N ILE A 5 -0.78 -8.26 5.82
CA ILE A 5 0.32 -8.89 5.09
C ILE A 5 0.85 -10.12 5.85
N ALA A 6 0.93 -10.08 7.19
CA ALA A 6 1.29 -11.25 7.99
C ALA A 6 0.29 -12.40 7.80
N LEU A 7 -1.01 -12.09 7.74
CA LEU A 7 -2.05 -13.08 7.41
C LEU A 7 -1.84 -13.68 6.02
N LEU A 8 -1.55 -12.84 5.02
CA LEU A 8 -1.33 -13.32 3.65
C LEU A 8 -0.09 -14.23 3.57
N VAL A 9 1.00 -13.88 4.25
CA VAL A 9 2.20 -14.73 4.39
C VAL A 9 1.84 -16.06 5.06
N SER A 10 1.00 -16.06 6.10
CA SER A 10 0.55 -17.29 6.75
C SER A 10 -0.26 -18.20 5.82
N ARG A 11 -1.08 -17.63 4.93
CA ARG A 11 -1.94 -18.38 4.00
C ARG A 11 -1.15 -18.97 2.82
N PHE A 12 -0.17 -18.22 2.31
CA PHE A 12 0.54 -18.56 1.07
C PHE A 12 2.04 -18.78 1.26
N GLY A 13 2.52 -18.93 2.49
CA GLY A 13 3.95 -19.13 2.81
C GLY A 13 4.56 -20.44 2.26
N ASN A 14 3.72 -21.38 1.82
CA ASN A 14 4.13 -22.60 1.12
C ASN A 14 4.17 -22.45 -0.41
N GLN A 15 3.73 -21.31 -0.96
CA GLN A 15 3.71 -21.04 -2.39
C GLN A 15 5.02 -20.40 -2.86
N PRO A 16 5.30 -20.40 -4.19
CA PRO A 16 6.43 -19.67 -4.76
C PRO A 16 6.41 -18.16 -4.45
N SER A 17 5.23 -17.57 -4.19
CA SER A 17 5.06 -16.17 -3.80
C SER A 17 5.59 -15.81 -2.41
N LYS A 18 5.97 -16.79 -1.58
CA LYS A 18 6.44 -16.56 -0.20
C LYS A 18 7.53 -15.50 -0.06
N GLN A 19 8.45 -15.41 -1.02
CA GLN A 19 9.53 -14.42 -0.98
C GLN A 19 9.01 -12.99 -1.22
N ALA A 20 8.14 -12.82 -2.21
CA ALA A 20 7.50 -11.52 -2.48
C ALA A 20 6.63 -11.08 -1.29
N LEU A 21 5.81 -12.00 -0.76
CA LEU A 21 4.94 -11.72 0.39
C LEU A 21 5.73 -11.40 1.66
N ASN A 22 6.82 -12.13 1.93
CA ASN A 22 7.70 -11.78 3.04
C ASN A 22 8.39 -10.44 2.81
N GLY A 23 8.74 -10.10 1.56
CA GLY A 23 9.23 -8.77 1.19
C GLY A 23 8.24 -7.66 1.54
N PHE A 24 6.95 -7.83 1.23
CA PHE A 24 5.90 -6.91 1.64
C PHE A 24 5.79 -6.81 3.17
N LEU A 25 5.90 -7.93 3.87
CA LEU A 25 5.86 -7.94 5.33
C LEU A 25 7.03 -7.15 5.94
N GLN A 26 8.25 -7.35 5.42
CA GLN A 26 9.42 -6.60 5.88
C GLN A 26 9.29 -5.10 5.59
N ALA A 27 8.67 -4.75 4.46
CA ALA A 27 8.42 -3.36 4.09
C ALA A 27 7.46 -2.66 5.06
N GLU A 28 6.40 -3.34 5.53
CA GLU A 28 5.42 -2.76 6.47
C GLU A 28 6.07 -2.26 7.77
N PHE A 29 7.07 -2.98 8.30
CA PHE A 29 7.81 -2.51 9.49
C PHE A 29 8.54 -1.19 9.22
N GLN A 30 9.15 -1.05 8.06
CA GLN A 30 9.85 0.19 7.68
C GLN A 30 8.87 1.33 7.43
N VAL A 31 7.73 1.04 6.80
CA VAL A 31 6.67 2.02 6.52
C VAL A 31 6.10 2.59 7.82
N ILE A 32 5.84 1.74 8.81
CA ILE A 32 5.34 2.18 10.13
C ILE A 32 6.33 3.14 10.80
N GLU A 33 7.63 2.80 10.79
CA GLU A 33 8.64 3.66 11.40
C GLU A 33 8.81 4.99 10.65
N ALA A 34 8.70 4.98 9.32
CA ALA A 34 8.72 6.21 8.51
C ALA A 34 7.50 7.10 8.78
N LEU A 35 6.31 6.51 8.95
CA LEU A 35 5.08 7.24 9.33
C LEU A 35 5.20 7.89 10.71
N LYS A 36 5.75 7.16 11.69
CA LYS A 36 5.98 7.71 13.04
C LYS A 36 6.93 8.90 13.03
N LYS A 37 8.02 8.83 12.25
CA LYS A 37 8.95 9.96 12.08
C LYS A 37 8.24 11.18 11.48
N PHE A 38 7.44 10.96 10.43
CA PHE A 38 6.68 12.05 9.81
C PHE A 38 5.67 12.68 10.79
N ALA A 39 4.95 11.85 11.56
CA ALA A 39 4.05 12.33 12.61
C ALA A 39 4.78 13.16 13.68
N ALA A 40 5.95 12.71 14.12
CA ALA A 40 6.76 13.46 15.08
C ALA A 40 7.22 14.83 14.52
N ALA A 41 7.55 14.90 13.23
CA ALA A 41 7.89 16.16 12.56
C ALA A 41 6.69 17.12 12.44
N LEU A 42 5.46 16.58 12.45
CA LEU A 42 4.21 17.35 12.58
C LEU A 42 3.87 17.72 14.03
N GLY A 43 4.71 17.35 15.01
CA GLY A 43 4.44 17.56 16.43
C GLY A 43 3.38 16.63 17.02
N MET A 44 3.08 15.52 16.35
CA MET A 44 2.08 14.53 16.79
C MET A 44 2.75 13.35 17.50
N SER A 45 2.14 12.90 18.60
CA SER A 45 2.50 11.65 19.26
C SER A 45 1.76 10.45 18.66
N GLU A 46 2.22 9.22 18.94
CA GLU A 46 1.47 8.02 18.57
C GLU A 46 0.06 8.00 19.19
N GLN A 47 -0.11 8.59 20.38
CA GLN A 47 -1.41 8.68 21.03
C GLN A 47 -2.36 9.63 20.28
N ASP A 48 -1.84 10.70 19.68
CA ASP A 48 -2.64 11.62 18.86
C ASP A 48 -3.12 10.92 17.58
N LEU A 49 -2.25 10.12 16.95
CA LEU A 49 -2.62 9.31 15.79
C LEU A 49 -3.76 8.33 16.11
N GLN A 50 -3.72 7.68 17.28
CA GLN A 50 -4.76 6.73 17.70
C GLN A 50 -6.11 7.40 18.02
N LYS A 51 -6.09 8.67 18.42
CA LYS A 51 -7.30 9.45 18.72
C LYS A 51 -7.89 10.15 17.49
N ALA A 52 -7.12 10.27 16.41
CA ALA A 52 -7.58 10.92 15.19
C ALA A 52 -8.82 10.22 14.64
N PRO A 53 -9.93 10.94 14.38
CA PRO A 53 -11.11 10.32 13.80
C PRO A 53 -10.77 9.79 12.41
N PRO A 54 -11.23 8.58 12.04
CA PRO A 54 -11.00 8.07 10.71
C PRO A 54 -11.74 8.91 9.69
N VAL A 55 -11.13 9.13 8.52
CA VAL A 55 -11.82 9.65 7.33
C VAL A 55 -12.49 8.45 6.66
N PRO A 56 -13.82 8.27 6.74
CA PRO A 56 -14.45 6.98 6.39
C PRO A 56 -14.18 6.55 4.95
N ARG A 57 -14.20 7.50 4.01
CA ARG A 57 -13.92 7.21 2.59
C ARG A 57 -12.44 6.91 2.32
N ALA A 58 -11.53 7.37 3.17
CA ALA A 58 -10.11 6.99 3.06
C ALA A 58 -9.86 5.54 3.53
N LEU A 59 -10.78 4.95 4.30
CA LEU A 59 -10.65 3.57 4.79
C LEU A 59 -11.04 2.50 3.76
N THR A 60 -11.67 2.87 2.64
CA THR A 60 -12.13 1.90 1.63
C THR A 60 -10.96 1.09 1.08
N PHE A 61 -9.84 1.74 0.77
CA PHE A 61 -8.62 1.10 0.31
C PHE A 61 -8.11 0.03 1.29
N SER A 62 -7.85 0.43 2.55
CA SER A 62 -7.31 -0.50 3.56
C SER A 62 -8.30 -1.60 3.95
N THR A 63 -9.60 -1.32 3.89
CA THR A 63 -10.65 -2.31 4.15
C THR A 63 -10.69 -3.35 3.03
N TYR A 64 -10.54 -2.92 1.78
CA TYR A 64 -10.47 -3.82 0.65
C TYR A 64 -9.18 -4.65 0.65
N GLU A 65 -8.04 -4.04 1.00
CA GLU A 65 -6.78 -4.76 1.21
C GLU A 65 -6.93 -5.86 2.27
N ALA A 66 -7.59 -5.57 3.39
CA ALA A 66 -7.89 -6.55 4.42
C ALA A 66 -8.78 -7.69 3.89
N MET A 67 -9.80 -7.37 3.08
CA MET A 67 -10.65 -8.36 2.41
C MET A 67 -9.84 -9.27 1.49
N LEU A 68 -8.95 -8.73 0.66
CA LEU A 68 -8.05 -9.52 -0.19
C LEU A 68 -7.13 -10.42 0.64
N CYS A 69 -6.60 -9.91 1.75
CA CYS A 69 -5.73 -10.70 2.62
C CYS A 69 -6.48 -11.83 3.35
N LEU A 70 -7.77 -11.65 3.64
CA LEU A 70 -8.64 -12.66 4.27
C LEU A 70 -9.17 -13.70 3.27
N TYR A 71 -9.68 -13.25 2.13
CA TYR A 71 -10.49 -14.08 1.24
C TYR A 71 -9.90 -14.23 -0.17
N GLY A 72 -9.03 -13.31 -0.60
CA GLY A 72 -8.37 -13.36 -1.89
C GLY A 72 -7.20 -14.33 -1.93
N THR A 73 -6.45 -14.25 -3.03
CA THR A 73 -5.25 -15.06 -3.31
C THR A 73 -3.98 -14.23 -3.17
N ASP A 74 -2.82 -14.89 -3.16
CA ASP A 74 -1.53 -14.22 -3.30
C ASP A 74 -1.43 -13.44 -4.61
N ALA A 75 -1.97 -13.97 -5.72
CA ALA A 75 -1.95 -13.28 -7.01
C ALA A 75 -2.87 -12.05 -7.04
N ASP A 76 -4.01 -12.06 -6.33
CA ASP A 76 -4.90 -10.90 -6.24
C ASP A 76 -4.15 -9.69 -5.67
N LEU A 77 -3.51 -9.85 -4.50
CA LEU A 77 -2.80 -8.74 -3.86
C LEU A 77 -1.53 -8.36 -4.62
N ILE A 78 -0.69 -9.33 -5.02
CA ILE A 78 0.58 -9.05 -5.73
C ILE A 78 0.31 -8.30 -7.04
N THR A 79 -0.70 -8.73 -7.81
CA THR A 79 -1.04 -8.08 -9.08
C THR A 79 -1.65 -6.71 -8.83
N ALA A 80 -2.53 -6.56 -7.83
CA ALA A 80 -3.11 -5.27 -7.51
C ALA A 80 -2.05 -4.26 -7.04
N PHE A 81 -1.10 -4.67 -6.18
CA PHE A 81 0.02 -3.83 -5.75
C PHE A 81 0.96 -3.43 -6.88
N TYR A 82 1.14 -4.28 -7.92
CA TYR A 82 1.92 -3.90 -9.10
C TYR A 82 1.32 -2.69 -9.83
N PHE A 83 0.00 -2.63 -9.97
CA PHE A 83 -0.66 -1.50 -10.63
C PHE A 83 -0.76 -0.29 -9.70
N ASP A 84 -1.16 -0.50 -8.44
CA ASP A 84 -1.27 0.54 -7.41
C ASP A 84 0.07 1.28 -7.21
N ALA A 85 1.17 0.55 -7.14
CA ALA A 85 2.50 1.14 -6.98
C ALA A 85 2.84 2.18 -8.06
N GLN A 86 2.35 2.03 -9.30
CA GLN A 86 2.62 3.00 -10.37
C GLN A 86 1.98 4.37 -10.10
N VAL A 87 0.82 4.38 -9.43
CA VAL A 87 0.06 5.59 -9.12
C VAL A 87 0.48 6.13 -7.75
N TRP A 88 0.46 5.27 -6.73
CA TRP A 88 0.76 5.62 -5.35
C TRP A 88 2.13 6.27 -5.22
N ILE A 89 3.17 5.67 -5.80
CA ILE A 89 4.56 6.16 -5.69
C ILE A 89 4.69 7.55 -6.30
N LYS A 90 4.06 7.78 -7.45
CA LYS A 90 4.10 9.08 -8.13
C LYS A 90 3.39 10.15 -7.30
N ASN A 91 2.23 9.83 -6.72
CA ASN A 91 1.47 10.78 -5.91
C ASN A 91 2.16 11.06 -4.57
N ALA A 92 2.63 10.02 -3.87
CA ALA A 92 3.41 10.15 -2.65
C ALA A 92 4.65 11.02 -2.86
N ALA A 93 5.44 10.76 -3.91
CA ALA A 93 6.62 11.56 -4.22
C ALA A 93 6.31 13.04 -4.49
N ARG A 94 5.14 13.36 -5.09
CA ARG A 94 4.70 14.75 -5.27
C ARG A 94 4.41 15.43 -3.93
N VAL A 95 3.75 14.72 -3.01
CA VAL A 95 3.50 15.21 -1.65
C VAL A 95 4.81 15.45 -0.92
N GLY A 96 5.71 14.45 -0.90
CA GLY A 96 7.02 14.55 -0.25
C GLY A 96 7.86 15.73 -0.74
N LYS A 97 7.95 15.91 -2.07
CA LYS A 97 8.64 17.07 -2.67
C LYS A 97 8.03 18.40 -2.24
N ALA A 98 6.70 18.51 -2.27
CA ALA A 98 6.02 19.74 -1.87
C ALA A 98 6.27 20.08 -0.39
N LEU A 99 6.27 19.08 0.50
CA LEU A 99 6.57 19.26 1.92
C LEU A 99 7.96 19.85 2.16
N VAL A 100 8.97 19.38 1.41
CA VAL A 100 10.33 19.91 1.50
C VAL A 100 10.43 21.30 0.86
N GLU A 101 10.00 21.43 -0.39
CA GLU A 101 10.21 22.64 -1.19
C GLU A 101 9.35 23.83 -0.75
N ARG A 102 8.18 23.59 -0.15
CA ARG A 102 7.19 24.63 0.16
C ARG A 102 6.86 24.78 1.64
N TYR A 103 7.04 23.73 2.43
CA TYR A 103 6.67 23.71 3.84
C TYR A 103 7.86 23.56 4.79
N GLY A 104 9.09 23.52 4.27
CA GLY A 104 10.31 23.57 5.07
C GLY A 104 10.63 22.28 5.84
N PHE A 105 9.99 21.15 5.48
CA PHE A 105 10.32 19.86 6.06
C PHE A 105 11.71 19.41 5.61
N ARG A 106 12.41 18.68 6.48
CA ARG A 106 13.68 18.06 6.11
C ARG A 106 13.42 16.77 5.33
N PRO A 107 14.29 16.39 4.37
CA PRO A 107 14.11 15.16 3.59
C PRO A 107 13.94 13.90 4.44
N GLU A 108 14.63 13.82 5.59
CA GLU A 108 14.52 12.70 6.54
C GLU A 108 13.15 12.59 7.21
N ASP A 109 12.45 13.70 7.39
CA ASP A 109 11.15 13.74 8.07
C ASP A 109 10.02 13.26 7.14
N VAL A 110 10.21 13.37 5.82
CA VAL A 110 9.22 12.98 4.81
C VAL A 110 9.52 11.64 4.14
N GLN A 111 10.42 10.84 4.74
CA GLN A 111 10.91 9.60 4.15
C GLN A 111 9.80 8.66 3.68
N PHE A 112 8.68 8.58 4.43
CA PHE A 112 7.49 7.79 4.07
C PHE A 112 7.05 8.00 2.61
N PHE A 113 7.01 9.26 2.17
CA PHE A 113 6.56 9.62 0.82
C PHE A 113 7.58 9.30 -0.28
N MET A 114 8.83 9.08 0.10
CA MET A 114 9.96 8.89 -0.81
C MET A 114 10.53 7.47 -0.78
N MET A 115 10.02 6.58 0.10
CA MET A 115 10.55 5.22 0.33
C MET A 115 10.73 4.43 -0.98
N TYR A 116 9.81 4.61 -1.90
CA TYR A 116 9.75 3.88 -3.17
C TYR A 116 10.02 4.76 -4.39
N ALA A 117 10.57 5.97 -4.22
CA ALA A 117 10.77 6.91 -5.33
C ALA A 117 11.64 6.35 -6.48
N ASN A 118 12.51 5.38 -6.18
CA ASN A 118 13.36 4.69 -7.16
C ASN A 118 12.85 3.29 -7.53
N TYR A 119 11.74 2.83 -6.93
CA TYR A 119 11.15 1.54 -7.27
C TYR A 119 10.42 1.64 -8.61
N GLN A 120 10.67 0.65 -9.47
CA GLN A 120 10.02 0.53 -10.77
C GLN A 120 9.30 -0.82 -10.79
N PRO A 121 7.96 -0.85 -10.68
CA PRO A 121 7.19 -2.08 -10.81
C PRO A 121 7.50 -2.76 -12.15
N SER A 122 7.80 -4.05 -12.11
CA SER A 122 8.15 -4.84 -13.29
C SER A 122 7.23 -6.04 -13.42
N GLU A 123 6.71 -6.28 -14.63
CA GLU A 123 5.90 -7.47 -14.92
C GLU A 123 6.67 -8.76 -14.62
N ARG A 124 8.01 -8.74 -14.75
CA ARG A 124 8.87 -9.90 -14.46
C ARG A 124 8.76 -10.38 -13.02
N ASP A 125 8.41 -9.48 -12.09
CA ASP A 125 8.29 -9.79 -10.67
C ASP A 125 6.88 -10.28 -10.29
N VAL A 126 5.92 -10.19 -11.22
CA VAL A 126 4.49 -10.44 -10.96
C VAL A 126 3.97 -11.62 -11.76
N LEU A 127 4.34 -11.70 -13.05
CA LEU A 127 3.86 -12.73 -13.98
C LEU A 127 4.09 -14.17 -13.47
N PRO A 128 5.22 -14.51 -12.82
CA PRO A 128 5.40 -15.86 -12.26
C PRO A 128 4.37 -16.21 -11.18
N HIS A 129 4.00 -15.24 -10.33
CA HIS A 129 3.01 -15.45 -9.27
C HIS A 129 1.60 -15.57 -9.84
N LEU A 130 1.26 -14.72 -10.81
CA LEU A 130 0.00 -14.81 -11.54
C LEU A 130 -0.14 -16.14 -12.27
N ALA A 131 0.88 -16.55 -13.04
CA ALA A 131 0.88 -17.82 -13.76
C ALA A 131 0.72 -19.03 -12.82
N HIS A 132 1.38 -19.00 -11.67
CA HIS A 132 1.25 -20.06 -10.65
C HIS A 132 -0.13 -20.09 -9.99
N ALA A 133 -0.76 -18.95 -9.75
CA ALA A 133 -2.13 -18.92 -9.26
C ALA A 133 -3.10 -19.52 -10.30
N LEU A 134 -2.98 -19.12 -11.57
CA LEU A 134 -3.81 -19.67 -12.64
C LEU A 134 -3.63 -21.18 -12.82
N SER A 135 -2.41 -21.71 -12.66
CA SER A 135 -2.17 -23.16 -12.76
C SER A 135 -2.79 -23.95 -11.60
N ARG A 136 -3.07 -23.31 -10.46
CA ARG A 136 -3.83 -23.87 -9.34
C ARG A 136 -5.35 -23.77 -9.51
N GLY A 137 -5.82 -23.16 -10.61
CA GLY A 137 -7.24 -22.99 -10.92
C GLY A 137 -7.85 -21.69 -10.38
N GLU A 138 -7.04 -20.74 -9.93
CA GLU A 138 -7.55 -19.43 -9.51
C GLU A 138 -8.15 -18.66 -10.68
N SER A 139 -9.19 -17.86 -10.41
CA SER A 139 -9.96 -17.18 -11.45
C SER A 139 -9.19 -15.96 -12.00
N PRO A 140 -8.89 -15.90 -13.31
CA PRO A 140 -8.29 -14.69 -13.90
C PRO A 140 -9.24 -13.49 -13.84
N GLN A 141 -10.56 -13.73 -13.81
CA GLN A 141 -11.55 -12.67 -13.66
C GLN A 141 -11.51 -12.07 -12.24
N GLN A 142 -11.32 -12.90 -11.22
CA GLN A 142 -11.17 -12.43 -9.84
C GLN A 142 -9.94 -11.54 -9.68
N VAL A 143 -8.79 -11.95 -10.22
CA VAL A 143 -7.56 -11.12 -10.17
C VAL A 143 -7.81 -9.77 -10.83
N ARG A 144 -8.46 -9.76 -12.00
CA ARG A 144 -8.80 -8.53 -12.73
C ARG A 144 -9.72 -7.63 -11.89
N GLU A 145 -10.77 -8.19 -11.30
CA GLU A 145 -11.69 -7.46 -10.42
C GLU A 145 -10.98 -6.91 -9.19
N ALA A 146 -10.07 -7.69 -8.59
CA ALA A 146 -9.25 -7.26 -7.46
C ALA A 146 -8.40 -6.04 -7.78
N VAL A 147 -7.72 -6.05 -8.94
CA VAL A 147 -6.95 -4.91 -9.43
C VAL A 147 -7.85 -3.68 -9.63
N HIS A 148 -8.98 -3.83 -10.33
CA HIS A 148 -9.87 -2.70 -10.61
C HIS A 148 -10.46 -2.08 -9.35
N LEU A 149 -10.89 -2.91 -8.40
CA LEU A 149 -11.46 -2.44 -7.15
C LEU A 149 -10.40 -1.76 -6.28
N LEU A 150 -9.19 -2.33 -6.16
CA LEU A 150 -8.11 -1.72 -5.39
C LEU A 150 -7.78 -0.32 -5.94
N LEU A 151 -7.58 -0.19 -7.26
CA LEU A 151 -7.28 1.10 -7.89
C LEU A 151 -8.44 2.12 -7.75
N SER A 152 -9.69 1.65 -7.80
CA SER A 152 -10.85 2.51 -7.58
C SER A 152 -10.89 3.02 -6.13
N TYR A 153 -10.55 2.18 -5.16
CA TYR A 153 -10.47 2.58 -3.77
C TYR A 153 -9.22 3.42 -3.46
N GLU A 154 -8.14 3.27 -4.21
CA GLU A 154 -6.98 4.17 -4.15
C GLU A 154 -7.40 5.58 -4.58
N LEU A 155 -8.17 5.71 -5.66
CA LEU A 155 -8.74 6.99 -6.07
C LEU A 155 -9.65 7.58 -4.99
N ASP A 156 -10.52 6.77 -4.38
CA ASP A 156 -11.37 7.22 -3.26
C ASP A 156 -10.55 7.75 -2.08
N PHE A 157 -9.41 7.12 -1.78
CA PHE A 157 -8.48 7.58 -0.77
C PHE A 157 -7.93 8.97 -1.11
N TRP A 158 -7.38 9.16 -2.30
CA TRP A 158 -6.81 10.44 -2.72
C TRP A 158 -7.87 11.55 -2.73
N ASP A 159 -9.07 11.25 -3.23
CA ASP A 159 -10.21 12.16 -3.22
C ASP A 159 -10.66 12.52 -1.79
N ALA A 160 -10.64 11.54 -0.87
CA ALA A 160 -10.98 11.78 0.53
C ALA A 160 -9.95 12.67 1.22
N MET A 161 -8.66 12.48 0.92
CA MET A 161 -7.58 13.33 1.43
C MET A 161 -7.66 14.76 0.88
N ALA A 162 -7.96 14.93 -0.41
CA ALA A 162 -8.16 16.24 -1.01
C ALA A 162 -9.32 17.00 -0.33
N ARG A 163 -10.49 16.34 -0.19
CA ARG A 163 -11.65 16.92 0.51
C ARG A 163 -11.36 17.26 1.96
N ALA A 164 -10.64 16.39 2.68
CA ALA A 164 -10.24 16.65 4.07
C ALA A 164 -9.29 17.86 4.19
N ALA A 165 -8.50 18.13 3.15
CA ALA A 165 -7.65 19.32 3.05
C ALA A 165 -8.38 20.58 2.54
N GLY A 166 -9.68 20.48 2.21
CA GLY A 166 -10.48 21.60 1.71
C GLY A 166 -10.28 21.92 0.22
N LEU A 167 -9.82 20.95 -0.57
CA LEU A 167 -9.67 21.04 -2.04
C LEU A 167 -10.88 20.46 -2.78
#